data_AF-A0A318UT88-F1
#
_entry.id   AF-A0A318UT88-F1
#
_cell.length_a   1.000
_cell.length_b   1.000
_cell.length_c   1.000
_cell.angle_alpha   90.00
_cell.angle_beta   90.00
_cell.angle_gamma   90.00
#
_symmetry.space_group_name_H-M   'P 1'
#
loop_
_entity.id
_entity.type
_entity.pdbx_description
1 polymer ?
#
loop_
_entity_poly.entity_id
_entity_poly.type
_entity_poly.pdbx_seq_one_letter_code
_entity_poly.pdbx_strand_id
1 'polypeptide(L)' 'MRATRFLTLLFLLLVISGCNKPAEDLTELSNAELRKNWRACAYLDSASGDEIAACENYEKECDTRKEQGRLACY' A
#
# COMPACT_ATOMS: atom_id res chain seq x y z
N MET A 1 -40.33 -3.93 16.29
CA MET A 1 -39.81 -2.70 15.64
C MET A 1 -38.49 -2.19 16.23
N ARG A 2 -38.22 -2.28 17.55
CA ARG A 2 -36.91 -1.86 18.12
C ARG A 2 -35.75 -2.79 17.72
N ALA A 3 -35.94 -4.10 17.77
CA ALA A 3 -34.90 -5.09 17.41
C ALA A 3 -34.45 -4.98 15.95
N THR A 4 -35.36 -4.66 15.03
CA THR A 4 -35.07 -4.49 13.60
C THR A 4 -34.13 -3.32 13.34
N ARG A 5 -34.23 -2.24 14.14
CA ARG A 5 -33.35 -1.07 14.04
C ARG A 5 -31.92 -1.35 14.51
N PHE A 6 -31.78 -2.19 15.54
CA PHE A 6 -30.47 -2.64 16.02
C PHE A 6 -29.76 -3.52 14.98
N LEU A 7 -30.51 -4.42 14.33
CA LEU A 7 -29.94 -5.30 13.31
C LEU A 7 -29.44 -4.52 12.09
N THR A 8 -30.17 -3.48 11.67
CA THR A 8 -29.75 -2.61 10.55
C THR A 8 -28.54 -1.75 10.90
N LEU A 9 -28.41 -1.28 12.15
CA LEU A 9 -27.26 -0.51 12.60
C LEU A 9 -25.98 -1.37 12.64
N LEU A 10 -26.10 -2.64 13.06
CA LEU A 10 -24.98 -3.58 13.07
C LEU A 10 -24.48 -3.89 11.65
N PHE A 11 -25.42 -4.09 10.71
CA PHE A 11 -25.07 -4.28 9.30
C PHE A 11 -24.41 -3.05 8.69
N LEU A 12 -24.86 -1.84 9.03
CA LEU A 12 -24.26 -0.60 8.53
C LEU A 12 -22.80 -0.46 8.98
N LEU A 13 -22.49 -0.81 10.23
CA LEU A 13 -21.13 -0.75 10.79
C LEU A 13 -20.14 -1.71 10.10
N LEU A 14 -20.60 -2.87 9.65
CA LEU A 14 -19.76 -3.85 8.93
C LEU A 14 -19.41 -3.40 7.49
N VAL A 15 -20.18 -2.48 6.91
CA VAL A 15 -19.95 -1.97 5.55
C VAL A 15 -18.93 -0.81 5.56
N ILE A 16 -18.75 -0.12 6.68
CA ILE A 16 -17.82 1.03 6.82
C ILE A 16 -16.39 0.62 7.16
N SER A 17 -16.11 -0.65 7.46
CA SER A 17 -14.74 -1.18 7.51
C SER A 17 -14.12 -1.35 6.10
N GLY A 18 -14.60 -0.58 5.12
CA GLY A 18 -14.08 -0.52 3.76
C GLY A 18 -12.61 -0.14 3.76
N CYS A 19 -11.78 -1.18 3.69
CA CYS A 19 -10.51 -1.32 2.98
C CYS A 19 -9.63 -0.05 2.86
N ASN A 20 -9.34 0.62 3.98
CA ASN A 20 -8.14 1.45 4.02
C ASN A 20 -6.98 0.51 4.35
N LYS A 21 -6.36 -0.11 3.33
CA LYS A 21 -5.11 -0.84 3.57
C LYS A 21 -4.16 0.18 4.22
N PRO A 22 -3.62 -0.10 5.42
CA PRO A 22 -2.60 0.76 5.98
C PRO A 22 -1.47 0.86 4.96
N ALA A 23 -0.93 2.07 4.77
CA ALA A 23 0.25 2.27 3.95
C ALA A 23 1.31 1.26 4.42
N GLU A 24 1.80 0.42 3.49
CA GLU A 24 2.79 -0.59 3.80
C GLU A 24 4.04 0.12 4.37
N ASP A 25 4.51 -0.30 5.54
CA ASP A 25 5.72 0.25 6.11
C ASP A 25 6.92 -0.28 5.33
N LEU A 26 7.41 0.53 4.40
CA LEU A 26 8.51 0.19 3.52
C LEU A 26 9.88 0.26 4.21
N THR A 27 9.96 0.79 5.43
CA THR A 27 11.24 0.96 6.13
C THR A 27 11.85 -0.37 6.56
N GLU A 28 11.01 -1.37 6.82
CA GLU A 28 11.40 -2.74 7.16
C GLU A 28 11.84 -3.57 5.95
N LEU A 29 11.58 -3.11 4.71
CA LEU A 29 12.03 -3.84 3.51
C LEU A 29 13.55 -3.81 3.41
N SER A 30 14.15 -4.97 3.13
CA SER A 30 15.56 -5.01 2.73
C SER A 30 15.77 -4.31 1.38
N ASN A 31 17.00 -3.88 1.09
CA ASN A 31 17.32 -3.28 -0.22
C ASN A 31 17.04 -4.23 -1.38
N ALA A 32 17.11 -5.54 -1.16
CA ALA A 32 16.81 -6.54 -2.19
C ALA A 32 15.31 -6.63 -2.48
N GLU A 33 14.48 -6.63 -1.43
CA GLU A 33 13.01 -6.68 -1.58
C GLU A 33 12.47 -5.39 -2.16
N LEU A 34 12.93 -4.23 -1.66
CA LEU A 34 12.55 -2.92 -2.20
C LEU A 34 12.89 -2.84 -3.69
N ARG A 35 14.10 -3.23 -4.10
CA ARG A 35 14.51 -3.25 -5.51
C ARG A 35 13.66 -4.20 -6.35
N LYS A 36 13.33 -5.37 -5.82
CA LYS A 36 12.50 -6.36 -6.53
C LYS A 36 11.12 -5.78 -6.81
N ASN A 37 10.48 -5.19 -5.80
CA ASN A 37 9.14 -4.63 -5.91
C ASN A 37 9.14 -3.38 -6.81
N TRP A 38 10.12 -2.50 -6.63
CA TRP A 38 10.33 -1.34 -7.49
C TRP A 38 10.49 -1.71 -8.97
N ARG A 39 11.28 -2.75 -9.30
CA ARG A 39 11.41 -3.21 -10.69
C ARG A 39 10.14 -3.82 -11.24
N ALA A 40 9.36 -4.50 -10.41
CA ALA A 40 8.10 -5.10 -10.85
C ALA A 40 7.14 -4.03 -11.41
N CYS A 41 7.20 -2.80 -10.89
CA CYS A 41 6.41 -1.67 -11.38
C CYS A 41 6.63 -1.37 -12.87
N ALA A 42 7.83 -1.61 -13.42
CA ALA A 42 8.12 -1.38 -14.84
C ALA A 42 7.45 -2.38 -15.78
N TYR A 43 6.91 -3.48 -15.25
CA TYR A 43 6.28 -4.57 -16.01
C TYR A 43 4.76 -4.63 -15.80
N LEU A 44 4.17 -3.61 -15.18
CA LEU A 44 2.72 -3.54 -15.01
C LEU A 44 2.07 -3.00 -16.29
N ASP A 45 1.50 -3.91 -17.10
CA ASP A 45 0.78 -3.55 -18.33
C ASP A 45 -0.53 -2.77 -18.07
N SER A 46 -1.19 -3.06 -16.95
CA SER A 46 -2.37 -2.33 -16.46
C SER A 46 -2.38 -2.33 -14.93
N ALA A 47 -1.95 -1.22 -14.34
CA ALA A 47 -1.93 -1.06 -12.89
C ALA A 47 -3.26 -0.49 -12.36
N SER A 48 -3.77 -1.08 -11.29
CA SER A 48 -4.81 -0.49 -10.44
C SER A 48 -4.29 0.74 -9.70
N GLY A 49 -5.20 1.56 -9.17
CA GLY A 49 -4.82 2.74 -8.37
C GLY A 49 -3.94 2.40 -7.16
N ASP A 50 -4.20 1.26 -6.52
CA ASP A 50 -3.41 0.76 -5.39
C ASP A 50 -1.99 0.37 -5.82
N GLU A 51 -1.83 -0.25 -6.99
CA GLU A 51 -0.52 -0.62 -7.53
C GLU A 51 0.29 0.62 -7.93
N ILE A 52 -0.35 1.64 -8.51
CA ILE A 52 0.30 2.92 -8.80
C ILE A 52 0.82 3.55 -7.50
N ALA A 53 -0.03 3.64 -6.48
CA ALA A 53 0.35 4.22 -5.19
C ALA A 53 1.48 3.43 -4.51
N ALA A 54 1.47 2.10 -4.58
CA ALA A 54 2.57 1.27 -4.08
C ALA A 54 3.88 1.56 -4.82
N CYS A 55 3.84 1.67 -6.15
CA CYS A 55 5.00 1.99 -6.96
C CYS A 55 5.59 3.37 -6.66
N GLU A 56 4.75 4.39 -6.48
CA GLU A 56 5.17 5.72 -6.04
C GLU A 56 5.84 5.68 -4.66
N ASN A 57 5.31 4.87 -3.73
CA ASN A 57 5.92 4.70 -2.42
C ASN A 57 7.27 3.98 -2.50
N TYR A 58 7.42 2.97 -3.37
CA TYR A 58 8.72 2.32 -3.59
C TYR A 58 9.75 3.31 -4.15
N GLU A 59 9.39 4.13 -5.14
CA GLU A 59 10.25 5.17 -5.72
C GLU A 59 10.73 6.15 -4.63
N LYS A 60 9.79 6.64 -3.81
CA LYS A 60 10.10 7.58 -2.72
C LYS A 60 11.05 7.00 -1.69
N GLU A 61 10.87 5.73 -1.32
CA GLU A 61 11.77 5.05 -0.39
C GLU A 61 13.15 4.82 -1.02
N CYS A 62 13.22 4.49 -2.32
CA CYS A 62 14.47 4.40 -3.06
C CYS A 62 15.25 5.71 -3.01
N ASP A 63 14.60 6.85 -3.27
CA ASP A 63 15.19 8.18 -3.20
C ASP A 63 15.64 8.54 -1.79
N THR A 64 14.80 8.29 -0.79
CA THR A 64 15.12 8.50 0.63
C THR A 64 16.39 7.74 1.02
N ARG A 65 16.50 6.47 0.61
CA ARG A 65 17.69 5.65 0.89
C ARG A 65 18.91 6.12 0.11
N LYS A 66 18.74 6.61 -1.12
CA LYS A 66 19.81 7.19 -1.93
C LYS A 66 20.42 8.42 -1.25
N GLU A 67 19.57 9.33 -0.73
CA GLU A 67 20.01 10.50 0.03
C GLU A 67 20.76 10.11 1.31
N GLN A 68 20.41 8.98 1.93
CA GLN A 68 21.10 8.40 3.08
C GLN A 68 22.37 7.59 2.73
N GLY A 69 22.74 7.47 1.45
CA GLY A 69 23.87 6.65 0.99
C GLY A 69 23.61 5.13 1.01
N ARG A 70 22.37 4.70 1.21
CA ARG A 70 21.92 3.29 1.27
C ARG A 70 21.33 2.83 -0.06
N LEU A 71 22.05 2.99 -1.17
CA LEU A 71 21.53 2.75 -2.52
C LEU A 71 20.78 1.40 -2.64
N ALA A 72 19.47 1.48 -2.83
CA ALA A 72 18.59 0.33 -2.99
C ALA A 72 18.20 0.12 -4.46
N CYS A 73 17.90 1.18 -5.21
CA CYS A 73 17.33 1.10 -6.55
C CYS A 73 18.28 1.73 -7.59
N TYR A 74 18.31 1.17 -8.80
CA TYR A 74 19.19 1.58 -9.91
C TYR A 74 18.66 1.05 -11.25
#